data_AF-A0A2K6EX88-F1
#
_entry.id   AF-A0A2K6EX88-F1
#
_cell.length_a   1.000
_cell.length_b   1.000
_cell.length_c   1.000
_cell.angle_alpha   90.00
_cell.angle_beta   90.00
_cell.angle_gamma   90.00
#
_symmetry.space_group_name_H-M   'P 1'
#
loop_
_entity.id
_entity.type
_entity.pdbx_description
1 polymer ?
#
loop_
_entity_poly.entity_id
_entity_poly.type
_entity_poly.pdbx_seq_one_letter_code
_entity_poly.pdbx_strand_id
1 'polypeptide(L)' 'MDAATLTYDTLRFAEFEDFPETSEPVWILGRKYSIFTEKDEILSDVASRLWFTYRKNFPAIIPHRCIRWGWSE' A
#
# COMPACT_ATOMS: atom_id res chain seq x y z
N MET A 1 18.03 -9.18 -12.38
CA MET A 1 17.20 -8.52 -11.36
C MET A 1 17.31 -9.39 -10.12
N ASP A 2 17.89 -8.88 -9.04
CA ASP A 2 18.14 -9.68 -7.83
C ASP A 2 16.84 -10.06 -7.14
N ALA A 3 16.56 -11.37 -7.08
CA ALA A 3 15.37 -11.97 -6.48
C ALA A 3 15.18 -11.57 -5.01
N ALA A 4 16.26 -11.20 -4.31
CA ALA A 4 16.24 -10.83 -2.89
C ALA A 4 15.44 -9.54 -2.58
N THR A 5 15.13 -8.70 -3.56
CA THR A 5 14.41 -7.43 -3.34
C THR A 5 12.89 -7.51 -3.58
N LEU A 6 12.38 -8.66 -4.06
CA LEU A 6 10.94 -8.86 -4.33
C LEU A 6 10.18 -9.50 -3.15
N THR A 7 10.88 -9.92 -2.09
CA THR A 7 10.28 -10.58 -0.93
C THR A 7 9.34 -9.68 -0.12
N TYR A 8 9.42 -8.37 -0.30
CA TYR A 8 8.56 -7.38 0.39
C TYR A 8 7.35 -6.93 -0.43
N ASP A 9 7.24 -7.34 -1.71
CA ASP A 9 6.07 -7.05 -2.56
C ASP A 9 4.99 -8.13 -2.35
N THR A 10 4.54 -8.27 -1.10
CA THR A 10 3.57 -9.30 -0.69
C THR A 10 2.18 -9.05 -1.29
N LEU A 11 1.85 -7.79 -1.57
CA LEU A 11 0.59 -7.38 -2.18
C LEU A 11 0.42 -7.95 -3.61
N ARG A 12 1.53 -8.24 -4.29
CA ARG A 12 1.52 -8.85 -5.64
C ARG A 12 0.90 -10.25 -5.66
N PHE A 13 0.99 -10.98 -4.55
CA PHE A 13 0.54 -12.38 -4.45
C PHE A 13 -0.61 -12.56 -3.45
N ALA A 14 -1.15 -11.47 -2.91
CA ALA A 14 -2.31 -11.53 -2.05
C ALA A 14 -3.57 -11.85 -2.89
N GLU A 15 -4.43 -12.72 -2.37
CA GLU A 15 -5.78 -12.88 -2.90
C GLU A 15 -6.64 -11.71 -2.39
N PHE A 16 -7.39 -11.08 -3.30
CA PHE A 16 -8.27 -9.97 -2.96
C PHE A 16 -9.70 -10.46 -3.02
N GLU A 17 -10.32 -10.59 -1.86
CA GLU A 17 -11.76 -10.79 -1.74
C GLU A 17 -12.49 -9.44 -1.77
N ASP A 18 -13.70 -9.47 -2.32
CA ASP A 18 -14.61 -8.33 -2.31
C ASP A 18 -15.22 -8.17 -0.90
N PHE A 19 -15.87 -7.03 -0.63
CA PHE A 19 -16.47 -6.80 0.70
C PHE A 19 -17.49 -7.89 1.07
N PRO A 20 -17.48 -8.38 2.32
CA PRO A 20 -18.47 -9.35 2.77
C PRO A 20 -19.87 -8.69 2.86
N GLU A 21 -20.90 -9.40 2.38
CA GLU A 21 -22.29 -8.95 2.41
C GLU A 21 -22.88 -9.05 3.83
N THR A 22 -22.54 -8.07 4.67
CA THR A 22 -22.96 -7.99 6.07
C THR A 22 -23.73 -6.71 6.35
N SER A 23 -24.61 -6.72 7.36
CA SER A 23 -25.31 -5.52 7.83
C SER A 23 -24.47 -4.61 8.72
N GLU A 24 -23.21 -5.00 8.96
CA GLU A 24 -22.29 -4.19 9.73
C GLU A 24 -21.85 -2.96 8.93
N PRO A 25 -21.77 -1.78 9.57
CA PRO A 25 -21.39 -0.57 8.88
C PRO A 25 -19.87 -0.53 8.60
N VAL A 26 -19.51 -0.04 7.41
CA VAL A 26 -18.12 0.22 7.04
C VAL A 26 -17.74 1.63 7.50
N TRP A 27 -16.61 1.77 8.17
CA TRP A 27 -16.10 3.07 8.63
C TRP A 27 -14.82 3.44 7.91
N ILE A 28 -14.79 4.62 7.29
CA ILE A 28 -13.62 5.17 6.59
C ILE A 28 -13.35 6.57 7.11
N LEU A 29 -12.22 6.76 7.80
CA LEU A 29 -11.75 8.06 8.31
C LEU A 29 -12.83 8.89 9.04
N GLY A 30 -13.67 8.22 9.85
CA GLY A 30 -14.74 8.85 10.63
C GLY A 30 -16.10 8.97 9.92
N ARG A 31 -16.21 8.54 8.67
CA ARG A 31 -17.47 8.43 7.92
C ARG A 31 -18.00 7.01 7.98
N LYS A 32 -19.33 6.86 8.05
CA LYS A 32 -20.04 5.59 8.15
C LYS A 32 -20.76 5.31 6.84
N TYR A 33 -20.68 4.06 6.36
CA TYR A 33 -21.31 3.59 5.12
C TYR A 33 -22.00 2.24 5.34
N SER A 34 -22.99 1.96 4.49
CA SER A 34 -23.68 0.69 4.37
C SER A 34 -23.23 -0.02 3.09
N ILE A 35 -22.76 -1.27 3.21
CA ILE A 35 -22.23 -2.01 2.05
C ILE A 35 -23.30 -2.32 0.99
N PHE A 36 -24.57 -2.47 1.40
CA PHE A 36 -25.66 -2.82 0.49
C PHE A 36 -26.10 -1.67 -0.42
N THR A 37 -25.94 -0.44 0.03
CA THR A 37 -26.49 0.75 -0.64
C THR A 37 -25.40 1.69 -1.15
N GLU A 38 -24.26 1.74 -0.48
CA GLU A 38 -23.21 2.74 -0.70
C GLU A 38 -21.87 2.10 -1.12
N LYS A 39 -21.90 0.90 -1.73
CA LYS A 39 -20.69 0.19 -2.18
C LYS A 39 -19.82 1.05 -3.10
N ASP A 40 -20.43 1.75 -4.05
CA ASP A 40 -19.71 2.63 -4.98
C ASP A 40 -19.07 3.83 -4.28
N GLU A 41 -19.72 4.37 -3.24
CA GLU A 41 -19.21 5.48 -2.45
C GLU A 41 -18.03 5.05 -1.57
N ILE A 42 -18.10 3.84 -0.99
CA ILE A 42 -17.00 3.21 -0.26
C ILE A 42 -15.77 3.08 -1.16
N LEU A 43 -15.95 2.51 -2.36
CA LEU A 43 -14.86 2.31 -3.33
C LEU A 43 -14.29 3.64 -3.79
N SER A 44 -15.15 4.63 -4.07
CA SER A 44 -14.73 5.97 -4.45
C SER A 44 -13.94 6.67 -3.34
N ASP A 45 -14.38 6.57 -2.08
CA ASP A 45 -13.66 7.17 -0.95
C ASP A 45 -12.27 6.57 -0.81
N VAL A 46 -12.14 5.24 -0.76
CA VAL A 46 -10.84 4.55 -0.66
C VAL A 46 -9.92 4.92 -1.84
N ALA A 47 -10.43 4.86 -3.07
CA ALA A 47 -9.66 5.15 -4.27
C ALA A 47 -9.26 6.63 -4.39
N SER A 48 -10.00 7.55 -3.76
CA SER A 48 -9.68 8.98 -3.73
C SER A 48 -8.47 9.32 -2.84
N ARG A 49 -8.01 8.39 -2.01
CA ARG A 49 -6.90 8.62 -1.07
C ARG A 49 -5.54 8.49 -1.77
N LEU A 50 -4.59 9.29 -1.28
CA LEU A 50 -3.21 9.21 -1.76
C LEU A 50 -2.58 7.89 -1.30
N TRP A 51 -2.42 6.96 -2.23
CA TRP A 51 -1.78 5.68 -1.99
C TRP A 51 -0.34 5.68 -2.49
N PHE A 52 0.61 5.66 -1.54
CA PHE A 52 2.03 5.57 -1.85
C PHE A 52 2.51 4.13 -1.65
N THR A 53 3.02 3.53 -2.71
CA THR A 53 3.65 2.21 -2.71
C THR A 53 5.15 2.33 -2.95
N TYR A 54 5.90 1.25 -2.70
CA TYR A 54 7.31 1.22 -3.04
C TYR A 54 7.53 1.52 -4.53
N ARG A 55 8.46 2.43 -4.81
CA ARG A 55 8.87 2.79 -6.17
C ARG A 55 10.31 2.34 -6.40
N LYS A 56 10.67 2.16 -7.66
CA LYS A 56 12.04 1.87 -8.11
C LYS A 56 12.44 2.85 -9.20
N ASN A 57 13.74 2.98 -9.47
CA ASN A 57 14.30 3.89 -10.49
C ASN A 57 14.07 5.38 -10.19
N PHE A 58 13.95 5.76 -8.93
CA PHE A 58 13.96 7.16 -8.49
C PHE A 58 15.40 7.56 -8.09
N PRO A 59 15.72 8.86 -8.04
CA PRO A 59 17.05 9.32 -7.64
C PRO A 59 17.46 8.75 -6.27
N ALA A 60 18.73 8.37 -6.14
CA ALA A 60 19.25 7.88 -4.88
C ALA A 60 19.04 8.95 -3.79
N ILE A 61 18.40 8.56 -2.68
CA ILE A 61 18.05 9.47 -1.57
C ILE A 61 19.31 10.12 -0.99
N ILE A 62 20.43 9.39 -1.00
CA ILE A 62 21.74 9.91 -0.61
C ILE A 62 22.80 9.43 -1.61
N PRO A 63 23.16 10.23 -2.63
CA PRO A 63 24.10 9.81 -3.68
C PRO A 63 25.55 9.60 -3.20
N HIS A 64 25.93 10.07 -2.01
CA HIS A 64 27.34 10.11 -1.56
C HIS A 64 27.73 9.22 -0.37
N ARG A 65 26.85 8.35 0.17
CA ARG A 65 27.21 7.56 1.37
C ARG A 65 27.58 6.09 1.11
N CYS A 66 27.68 5.67 -0.16
CA CYS A 66 28.14 4.30 -0.47
C CYS A 66 29.67 4.10 -0.42
N ILE A 67 30.48 5.15 -0.19
CA ILE A 67 31.96 5.04 -0.10
C ILE A 67 32.50 5.33 1.30
N ARG A 68 31.67 5.30 2.35
CA ARG A 68 32.17 5.40 3.72
C ARG A 68 31.38 4.53 4.70
N TRP A 69 31.27 3.25 4.39
CA TRP A 69 31.33 2.23 5.43
C TRP A 69 32.79 1.80 5.56
N GLY A 70 33.60 2.71 6.08
CA GLY A 70 34.75 2.31 6.87
C GLY A 70 34.18 1.65 8.11
N TRP A 71 34.10 0.33 8.10
CA TRP A 71 34.21 -0.42 9.34
C TRP A 71 35.64 -0.15 9.85
N SER A 72 35.73 0.64 10.93
CA SER A 72 36.86 0.56 11.82
C SER A 72 36.76 -0.76 12.56
N GLU A 73 37.52 -1.75 12.08
CA GLU A 73 38.50 -2.58 12.82
C GLU A 73 39.16 -3.55 11.83
#